data_AF-A0A7J8CXU1-F1
#
_entry.id   AF-A0A7J8CXU1-F1
#
_cell.length_a   1.000
_cell.length_b   1.000
_cell.length_c   1.000
_cell.angle_alpha   90.00
_cell.angle_beta   90.00
_cell.angle_gamma   90.00
#
_symmetry.space_group_name_H-M   'P 1'
#
loop_
_entity.id
_entity.type
_entity.pdbx_description
1 polymer ?
#
loop_
_entity_poly.entity_id
_entity_poly.type
_entity_poly.pdbx_seq_one_letter_code
_entity_poly.pdbx_strand_id
1 'polypeptide(L)'
;MSRQEGEESPGGLPFSHWICQPYFRPGPKEGSKDSTGARSKRALEEEEGSTDTLSKNKQKKQLRNPHKTFDPSLKPKYAKCDQCGNPKGNRCVFNLCRGCCKKRAFKETADCPGHGLLFKTKLEKSLAWKGAQPRLQESQQVGPGDPGGSPEVVGSALA
;
A
#
# COMPACT_ATOMS: atom_id res chain seq x y z
N MET A 1 40.77 -19.84 2.40
CA MET A 1 40.27 -18.51 1.98
C MET A 1 40.46 -17.58 3.16
N SER A 2 41.62 -16.91 3.19
CA SER A 2 42.08 -16.08 4.32
C SER A 2 41.14 -14.90 4.57
N ARG A 3 40.74 -14.70 5.83
CA ARG A 3 40.04 -13.49 6.27
C ARG A 3 41.04 -12.35 6.27
N GLN A 4 40.86 -11.40 5.34
CA GLN A 4 41.64 -10.17 5.30
C GLN A 4 41.30 -9.31 6.51
N GLU A 5 42.36 -8.70 7.02
CA GLU A 5 42.46 -7.98 8.27
C GLU A 5 41.51 -6.78 8.30
N GLY A 6 40.96 -6.54 9.49
CA GLY A 6 39.97 -5.50 9.73
C GLY A 6 40.58 -4.11 9.58
N GLU A 7 40.17 -3.41 8.52
CA GLU A 7 40.22 -1.96 8.49
C GLU A 7 39.23 -1.46 9.57
N GLU A 8 39.75 -1.08 10.72
CA GLU A 8 38.96 -0.47 11.80
C GLU A 8 38.32 0.82 11.25
N SER A 9 37.01 0.78 11.02
CA SER A 9 36.24 1.98 10.67
C SER A 9 36.41 3.03 11.79
N PRO A 10 36.48 4.33 11.48
CA PRO A 10 36.86 5.42 12.41
C PRO A 10 35.88 5.68 13.58
N GLY A 11 35.02 4.73 13.90
CA GLY A 11 34.12 4.75 15.06
C GLY A 11 34.10 3.45 15.88
N GLY A 12 35.01 2.49 15.66
CA GLY A 12 35.07 1.24 16.43
C GLY A 12 33.82 0.36 16.32
N LEU A 13 33.00 0.59 15.29
CA LEU A 13 31.77 -0.17 15.05
C LEU A 13 32.07 -1.40 14.17
N PRO A 14 31.51 -2.58 14.48
CA PRO A 14 31.79 -3.83 13.76
C PRO A 14 31.24 -3.90 12.33
N PHE A 15 30.40 -2.94 11.94
CA PHE A 15 29.84 -2.83 10.59
C PHE A 15 29.93 -1.38 10.12
N SER A 16 30.12 -1.19 8.81
CA SER A 16 30.11 0.12 8.16
C SER A 16 28.79 0.86 8.38
N HIS A 17 28.84 2.19 8.34
CA HIS A 17 27.73 3.08 8.72
C HIS A 17 26.44 2.97 7.87
N TRP A 18 26.48 2.33 6.70
CA TRP A 18 25.31 2.07 5.85
C TRP A 18 24.61 0.73 6.14
N ILE A 19 25.22 -0.13 6.97
CA ILE A 19 24.59 -1.36 7.46
C ILE A 19 23.89 -1.02 8.78
N CYS A 20 22.58 -1.23 8.84
CA CYS A 20 21.84 -0.99 10.08
C CYS A 20 22.31 -1.96 11.16
N GLN A 21 22.95 -1.44 12.20
CA GLN A 21 23.37 -2.25 13.32
C GLN A 21 22.19 -2.64 14.21
N PRO A 22 22.21 -3.85 14.81
CA PRO A 22 21.22 -4.23 15.80
C PRO A 22 21.30 -3.27 17.00
N TYR A 23 20.22 -2.51 17.23
CA TYR A 23 20.13 -1.58 18.35
C TYR A 23 19.96 -2.34 19.67
N PHE A 24 20.97 -2.28 20.53
CA PHE A 24 20.87 -2.72 21.92
C PHE A 24 20.50 -1.52 22.81
N ARG A 25 19.40 -1.64 23.55
CA ARG A 25 19.02 -0.67 24.58
C ARG A 25 19.44 -1.20 25.94
N PRO A 26 20.50 -0.66 26.58
CA PRO A 26 20.86 -1.08 27.92
C PRO A 26 19.68 -0.90 28.87
N GLY A 27 19.42 -1.90 29.69
CA GLY A 27 18.40 -1.82 30.74
C GLY A 27 18.71 -0.70 31.73
N PRO A 28 17.70 -0.21 32.48
CA PRO A 28 17.95 0.71 33.59
C PRO A 28 19.04 0.13 34.50
N LYS A 29 20.05 0.93 34.86
CA LYS A 29 21.07 0.50 35.81
C LYS A 29 20.43 0.30 37.18
N GLU A 30 20.29 -0.94 37.60
CA GLU A 30 19.97 -1.28 38.98
C GLU A 30 21.16 -0.86 39.87
N GLY A 31 20.94 0.12 40.75
CA GLY A 31 21.81 0.39 41.91
C GLY A 31 23.07 1.22 41.68
N SER A 32 22.93 2.54 41.57
CA SER A 32 23.91 3.46 42.18
C SER A 32 23.12 4.34 43.15
N LYS A 33 23.13 3.88 44.40
CA LYS A 33 22.50 4.54 45.54
C LYS A 33 23.45 5.62 46.03
N ASP A 34 23.46 6.75 45.34
CA ASP A 34 23.95 8.00 45.91
C ASP A 34 22.83 9.04 45.81
N SER A 35 22.34 9.35 46.99
CA SER A 35 21.38 10.39 47.34
C SER A 35 21.70 11.71 46.63
N THR A 36 20.71 12.28 45.95
CA THR A 36 20.15 13.63 46.20
C THR A 36 19.20 13.96 45.05
N GLY A 37 17.92 14.10 45.34
CA GLY A 37 16.94 14.53 44.34
C GLY A 37 15.61 13.83 44.50
N ALA A 38 14.95 14.03 45.65
CA ALA A 38 13.51 13.84 45.76
C ALA A 38 12.82 14.79 44.77
N ARG A 39 12.71 14.37 43.50
CA ARG A 39 11.87 15.02 42.51
C ARG A 39 10.43 14.70 42.90
N SER A 40 9.92 15.53 43.81
CA SER A 40 8.54 15.52 44.26
C SER A 40 7.62 15.41 43.05
N LYS A 41 6.92 14.27 42.93
CA LYS A 41 5.77 14.15 42.03
C LYS A 41 4.73 15.11 42.59
N ARG A 42 4.53 16.26 41.93
CA ARG A 42 3.50 17.22 42.33
C ARG A 42 2.16 16.50 42.45
N ALA A 43 1.46 16.74 43.57
CA ALA A 43 0.14 16.21 43.85
C ALA A 43 -0.82 16.56 42.71
N LEU A 44 -1.64 15.57 42.34
CA LEU A 44 -2.72 15.69 41.38
C LEU A 44 -3.82 16.53 42.04
N GLU A 45 -3.90 17.82 41.74
CA GLU A 45 -5.12 18.58 42.03
C GLU A 45 -6.20 18.07 41.07
N GLU A 46 -7.28 17.55 41.64
CA GLU A 46 -8.52 17.26 40.95
C GLU A 46 -9.14 18.57 40.46
N GLU A 47 -8.94 18.89 39.19
CA GLU A 47 -9.79 19.85 38.50
C GLU A 47 -10.96 19.07 37.89
N GLU A 48 -12.00 18.93 38.71
CA GLU A 48 -13.35 18.59 38.31
C GLU A 48 -13.89 19.72 37.45
N GLY A 49 -14.08 19.47 36.14
CA GLY A 49 -14.90 20.36 35.32
C GLY A 49 -14.32 20.74 33.97
N SER A 50 -14.26 19.79 33.03
CA SER A 50 -14.50 20.18 31.64
C SER A 50 -14.79 18.97 30.77
N THR A 51 -16.03 18.84 30.33
CA THR A 51 -16.42 17.93 29.25
C THR A 51 -15.81 18.31 27.89
N ASP A 52 -14.86 19.28 27.84
CA ASP A 52 -14.22 19.77 26.61
C ASP A 52 -12.73 20.16 26.77
N THR A 53 -12.00 19.68 27.78
CA THR A 53 -10.55 20.01 27.88
C THR A 53 -9.71 19.13 26.97
N LEU A 54 -9.26 19.72 25.85
CA LEU A 54 -8.23 19.14 25.00
C LEU A 54 -7.01 18.70 25.84
N SER A 55 -6.50 17.49 25.59
CA SER A 55 -5.25 17.01 26.20
C SER A 55 -4.13 18.05 26.11
N LYS A 56 -3.24 18.11 27.12
CA LYS A 56 -2.04 18.98 27.16
C LYS A 56 -1.25 18.98 25.84
N ASN A 57 -1.18 17.84 25.16
CA ASN A 57 -0.53 17.72 23.85
C ASN A 57 -1.30 18.39 22.71
N LYS A 58 -2.64 18.32 22.72
CA LYS A 58 -3.52 18.99 21.76
C LYS A 58 -3.50 20.51 21.98
N GLN A 59 -3.54 20.97 23.24
CA GLN A 59 -3.37 22.38 23.60
C GLN A 59 -2.03 22.95 23.08
N LYS A 60 -0.91 22.24 23.34
CA LYS A 60 0.42 22.64 22.81
C LYS A 60 0.49 22.64 21.27
N LYS A 61 -0.35 21.86 20.59
CA LYS A 61 -0.45 21.88 19.11
C LYS A 61 -1.29 23.05 18.61
N GLN A 62 -2.35 23.44 19.32
CA GLN A 62 -3.14 24.63 19.01
C GLN A 62 -2.37 25.93 19.26
N LEU A 63 -1.65 26.04 20.37
CA LEU A 63 -0.81 27.22 20.63
C LEU A 63 0.28 27.43 19.55
N ARG A 64 0.78 26.33 18.96
CA ARG A 64 1.74 26.40 17.85
C ARG A 64 1.10 26.67 16.49
N ASN A 65 -0.16 26.31 16.31
CA ASN A 65 -0.92 26.55 15.09
C ASN A 65 -2.38 26.80 15.47
N PRO A 66 -2.81 28.06 15.64
CA PRO A 66 -4.18 28.39 16.05
C PRO A 66 -5.23 27.97 15.02
N HIS A 67 -4.84 27.74 13.76
CA HIS A 67 -5.73 27.20 12.72
C HIS A 67 -5.89 25.66 12.80
N LYS A 68 -5.23 24.99 13.74
CA LYS A 68 -5.38 23.54 13.94
C LYS A 68 -6.52 23.23 14.89
N THR A 69 -7.71 23.01 14.33
CA THR A 69 -8.87 22.65 15.15
C THR A 69 -8.89 21.16 15.48
N PHE A 70 -9.19 20.83 16.74
CA PHE A 70 -9.30 19.45 17.23
C PHE A 70 -10.76 19.01 17.43
N ASP A 71 -11.70 19.93 17.23
CA ASP A 71 -13.14 19.65 17.23
C ASP A 71 -13.47 18.59 16.17
N PRO A 72 -14.03 17.43 16.57
CA PRO A 72 -14.47 16.39 15.63
C PRO A 72 -15.53 16.86 14.63
N SER A 73 -16.35 17.87 14.98
CA SER A 73 -17.39 18.44 14.10
C SER A 73 -16.81 19.29 12.97
N LEU A 74 -15.66 19.94 13.22
CA LEU A 74 -14.95 20.79 12.26
C LEU A 74 -13.99 20.01 11.36
N LYS A 75 -13.75 18.71 11.65
CA LYS A 75 -13.03 17.85 10.71
C LYS A 75 -13.92 17.54 9.52
N PRO A 76 -13.42 17.70 8.26
CA PRO A 76 -14.19 17.35 7.08
C PRO A 76 -14.67 15.89 7.19
N LYS A 77 -15.99 15.71 7.33
CA LYS A 77 -16.59 14.39 7.40
C LYS A 77 -16.53 13.81 5.99
N TYR A 78 -15.61 12.88 5.75
CA TYR A 78 -15.51 12.22 4.45
C TYR A 78 -16.87 11.64 4.07
N ALA A 79 -17.33 11.92 2.86
CA ALA A 79 -18.53 11.27 2.33
C ALA A 79 -18.26 9.75 2.24
N LYS A 80 -19.13 8.95 2.82
CA LYS A 80 -18.98 7.49 2.91
C LYS A 80 -19.57 6.81 1.68
N CYS A 81 -18.84 5.89 1.07
CA CYS A 81 -19.28 5.08 -0.06
C CYS A 81 -20.53 4.26 0.30
N ASP A 82 -21.54 4.30 -0.56
CA ASP A 82 -22.87 3.71 -0.28
C ASP A 82 -22.82 2.17 -0.19
N GLN A 83 -21.78 1.54 -0.74
CA GLN A 83 -21.64 0.08 -0.82
C GLN A 83 -20.80 -0.53 0.32
N CYS A 84 -19.91 0.24 0.95
CA CYS A 84 -18.95 -0.33 1.91
C CYS A 84 -18.49 0.62 3.02
N GLY A 85 -18.99 1.86 3.07
CA GLY A 85 -18.63 2.83 4.11
C GLY A 85 -17.24 3.46 3.97
N ASN A 86 -16.38 2.97 3.08
CA ASN A 86 -15.08 3.58 2.78
C ASN A 86 -15.24 5.01 2.22
N PRO A 87 -14.28 5.91 2.44
CA PRO A 87 -14.37 7.28 1.93
C PRO A 87 -14.51 7.32 0.39
N LYS A 88 -15.44 8.16 -0.10
CA LYS A 88 -15.65 8.43 -1.53
C LYS A 88 -14.44 9.16 -2.09
N GLY A 89 -14.10 8.87 -3.35
CA GLY A 89 -13.10 9.67 -4.07
C GLY A 89 -13.71 11.01 -4.49
N ASN A 90 -13.08 12.13 -4.10
CA ASN A 90 -13.63 13.47 -4.37
C ASN A 90 -13.86 13.77 -5.86
N ARG A 91 -13.08 13.15 -6.76
CA ARG A 91 -13.21 13.30 -8.22
C ARG A 91 -13.83 12.07 -8.90
N CYS A 92 -14.40 11.15 -8.12
CA CYS A 92 -14.97 9.92 -8.66
C CYS A 92 -16.29 10.21 -9.39
N VAL A 93 -16.38 9.85 -10.67
CA VAL A 93 -17.61 10.01 -11.48
C VAL A 93 -18.79 9.22 -10.90
N PHE A 94 -18.51 8.09 -10.27
CA PHE A 94 -19.54 7.23 -9.66
C PHE A 94 -19.84 7.57 -8.20
N ASN A 95 -19.18 8.57 -7.60
CA ASN A 95 -19.29 8.87 -6.17
C ASN A 95 -19.09 7.64 -5.26
N LEU A 96 -18.17 6.75 -5.64
CA LEU A 96 -17.82 5.55 -4.88
C LEU A 96 -16.38 5.62 -4.38
N CYS A 97 -16.01 4.74 -3.46
CA CYS A 97 -14.60 4.50 -3.13
C CYS A 97 -13.89 3.80 -4.30
N ARG A 98 -12.55 3.78 -4.30
CA ARG A 98 -11.76 3.15 -5.38
C ARG A 98 -12.13 1.69 -5.65
N GLY A 99 -12.36 0.90 -4.61
CA GLY A 99 -12.70 -0.53 -4.74
C GLY A 99 -14.06 -0.75 -5.41
N CYS A 100 -15.10 -0.07 -4.94
CA CYS A 100 -16.45 -0.17 -5.51
C CYS A 100 -16.52 0.47 -6.90
N CYS A 101 -15.82 1.60 -7.09
CA CYS A 101 -15.68 2.25 -8.38
C CYS A 101 -15.05 1.31 -9.42
N LYS A 102 -14.02 0.53 -9.06
CA LYS A 102 -13.40 -0.44 -9.98
C LYS A 102 -14.39 -1.51 -10.44
N LYS A 103 -15.16 -2.09 -9.52
CA LYS A 103 -16.16 -3.12 -9.84
C LYS A 103 -17.25 -2.57 -10.77
N ARG A 104 -17.77 -1.38 -10.46
CA ARG A 104 -18.81 -0.72 -11.26
C ARG A 104 -18.29 -0.30 -12.63
N ALA A 105 -17.14 0.38 -12.67
CA ALA A 105 -16.51 0.82 -13.91
C ALA A 105 -16.12 -0.35 -14.82
N PHE A 106 -15.75 -1.50 -14.27
CA PHE A 106 -15.53 -2.71 -15.07
C PHE A 106 -16.84 -3.25 -15.66
N LYS A 107 -17.91 -3.33 -14.86
CA LYS A 107 -19.22 -3.85 -15.29
C LYS A 107 -19.90 -2.97 -16.33
N GLU A 108 -19.85 -1.66 -16.13
CA GLU A 108 -20.40 -0.66 -17.05
C GLU A 108 -19.41 -0.34 -18.20
N THR A 109 -18.27 -1.04 -18.24
CA THR A 109 -17.10 -0.76 -19.09
C THR A 109 -16.96 0.73 -19.24
N ALA A 110 -16.64 1.47 -18.18
CA ALA A 110 -16.69 2.92 -18.11
C ALA A 110 -15.42 3.49 -17.49
N ASP A 111 -15.12 4.74 -17.82
CA ASP A 111 -13.90 5.41 -17.36
C ASP A 111 -14.18 6.28 -16.14
N CYS A 112 -13.22 6.32 -15.22
CA CYS A 112 -13.27 7.15 -14.03
C CYS A 112 -11.95 7.92 -13.87
N PRO A 113 -11.86 9.18 -14.32
CA PRO A 113 -10.66 10.01 -14.17
C PRO A 113 -10.28 10.22 -12.70
N GLY A 114 -11.23 10.25 -11.77
CA GLY A 114 -10.96 10.39 -10.35
C GLY A 114 -10.12 9.27 -9.73
N HIS A 115 -10.18 8.06 -10.29
CA HIS A 115 -9.40 6.91 -9.85
C HIS A 115 -8.43 6.38 -10.91
N GLY A 116 -8.30 7.06 -12.06
CA GLY A 116 -7.47 6.62 -13.19
C GLY A 116 -7.92 5.30 -13.80
N LEU A 117 -9.23 5.01 -13.80
CA LEU A 117 -9.77 3.80 -14.42
C LEU A 117 -10.12 4.12 -15.88
N LEU A 118 -9.52 3.40 -16.81
CA LEU A 118 -9.65 3.62 -18.26
C LEU A 118 -10.04 2.30 -18.94
N PHE A 119 -11.25 1.81 -18.66
CA PHE A 119 -11.76 0.55 -19.22
C PHE A 119 -12.31 0.72 -20.64
N LYS A 120 -13.06 1.79 -20.96
CA LYS A 120 -13.57 2.07 -22.32
C LYS A 120 -12.44 2.36 -23.28
N THR A 121 -11.67 3.38 -22.96
CA THR A 121 -10.59 3.88 -23.81
C THR A 121 -9.53 2.81 -24.07
N LYS A 122 -9.19 2.00 -23.08
CA LYS A 122 -8.24 0.89 -23.27
C LYS A 122 -8.82 -0.24 -24.11
N LEU A 123 -10.11 -0.56 -23.94
CA LEU A 123 -10.79 -1.57 -24.76
C LEU A 123 -10.87 -1.12 -26.22
N GLU A 124 -11.36 0.10 -26.48
CA GLU A 124 -11.47 0.67 -27.82
C GLU A 124 -10.13 0.74 -28.53
N LYS A 125 -9.09 1.23 -27.83
CA LYS A 125 -7.73 1.27 -28.39
C LYS A 125 -7.23 -0.14 -28.75
N SER A 126 -7.51 -1.15 -27.93
CA SER A 126 -7.12 -2.54 -28.25
C SER A 126 -7.86 -3.10 -29.47
N LEU A 127 -9.13 -2.74 -29.66
CA LEU A 127 -9.92 -3.14 -30.83
C LEU A 127 -9.40 -2.43 -32.09
N ALA A 128 -9.10 -1.14 -32.00
CA ALA A 128 -8.50 -0.38 -33.09
C ALA A 128 -7.14 -0.96 -33.52
N TRP A 129 -6.27 -1.33 -32.58
CA TRP A 129 -5.00 -2.00 -32.90
C TRP A 129 -5.17 -3.40 -33.50
N LYS A 130 -6.19 -4.16 -33.08
CA LYS A 130 -6.52 -5.47 -33.68
C LYS A 130 -7.10 -5.32 -35.08
N GLY A 131 -7.92 -4.30 -35.32
CA GLY A 131 -8.49 -4.01 -36.65
C GLY A 131 -7.48 -3.37 -37.62
N ALA A 132 -6.49 -2.65 -37.10
CA ALA A 132 -5.43 -2.02 -37.88
C ALA A 132 -4.23 -2.95 -38.16
N GLN A 133 -4.25 -4.21 -37.70
CA GLN A 133 -3.31 -5.23 -38.18
C GLN A 133 -3.66 -5.53 -39.65
N PRO A 134 -2.80 -5.20 -40.62
CA PRO A 134 -2.95 -5.79 -41.94
C PRO A 134 -2.81 -7.31 -41.78
N ARG A 135 -3.68 -8.06 -42.45
CA ARG A 135 -3.67 -9.52 -42.59
C ARG A 135 -2.32 -9.99 -43.19
N LEU A 136 -1.24 -9.94 -42.43
CA LEU A 136 0.03 -10.57 -42.78
C LEU A 136 0.10 -11.94 -42.10
N GLN A 137 -0.73 -12.85 -42.61
CA GLN A 137 -0.51 -14.29 -42.77
C GLN A 137 -1.87 -15.00 -42.84
N GLU A 138 -2.50 -14.93 -44.01
CA GLU A 138 -3.13 -16.13 -44.54
C GLU A 138 -2.14 -16.74 -45.54
N SER A 139 -1.18 -17.50 -45.02
CA SER A 139 -0.44 -18.45 -45.86
C SER A 139 -1.33 -19.67 -45.97
N GLN A 140 -2.08 -19.72 -47.07
CA GLN A 140 -2.66 -20.89 -47.73
C GLN A 140 -2.68 -22.19 -46.90
N GLN A 141 -3.83 -22.52 -46.32
CA GLN A 141 -4.20 -23.93 -46.13
C GLN A 141 -5.25 -24.27 -47.19
N VAL A 142 -4.77 -24.90 -48.27
CA VAL A 142 -5.60 -25.62 -49.23
C VAL A 142 -6.22 -26.81 -48.49
N GLY A 143 -7.55 -26.93 -48.55
CA GLY A 143 -8.29 -28.07 -48.00
C GLY A 143 -8.22 -29.33 -48.87
N PRO A 144 -9.21 -30.23 -48.79
CA PRO A 144 -9.19 -31.44 -47.98
C PRO A 144 -8.98 -32.71 -48.83
N GLY A 145 -8.43 -33.77 -48.23
CA GLY A 145 -8.35 -35.09 -48.84
C GLY A 145 -8.11 -36.17 -47.80
N ASP A 146 -9.21 -36.76 -47.33
CA ASP A 146 -9.27 -38.11 -46.75
C ASP A 146 -10.07 -38.95 -47.76
N PRO A 147 -9.65 -40.18 -48.14
CA PRO A 147 -9.83 -41.32 -47.25
C PRO A 147 -8.78 -42.44 -47.30
N GLY A 148 -8.55 -43.02 -46.11
CA GLY A 148 -8.64 -44.47 -45.92
C GLY A 148 -7.37 -45.31 -46.13
N GLY A 149 -7.02 -46.09 -45.09
CA GLY A 149 -6.20 -47.30 -45.23
C GLY A 149 -5.26 -47.59 -44.06
N SER A 150 -5.76 -48.19 -42.98
CA SER A 150 -4.98 -49.04 -42.06
C SER A 150 -4.60 -50.37 -42.76
N PRO A 151 -3.71 -51.25 -42.22
CA PRO A 151 -3.28 -51.34 -40.82
C PRO A 151 -1.81 -51.79 -40.54
N GLU A 152 -1.49 -51.84 -39.24
CA GLU A 152 -0.57 -52.75 -38.54
C GLU A 152 0.95 -52.71 -38.83
N VAL A 153 1.73 -52.41 -37.78
CA VAL A 153 2.92 -53.19 -37.40
C VAL A 153 3.30 -52.93 -35.94
N VAL A 154 3.42 -54.04 -35.23
CA VAL A 154 3.79 -54.32 -33.84
C VAL A 154 5.10 -53.65 -33.34
N GLY A 155 5.14 -53.33 -32.04
CA GLY A 155 6.37 -52.93 -31.35
C GLY A 155 6.28 -53.09 -29.83
N SER A 156 6.65 -54.28 -29.33
CA SER A 156 6.78 -54.68 -27.93
C SER A 156 7.97 -54.04 -27.21
N ALA A 157 7.83 -53.74 -25.91
CA ALA A 157 8.85 -53.90 -24.85
C ALA A 157 8.19 -53.53 -23.50
N LEU A 158 7.66 -54.52 -22.77
CA LEU A 158 8.26 -55.22 -21.61
C LEU A 158 8.33 -54.37 -20.32
N ALA A 159 7.67 -54.92 -19.30
CA ALA A 159 7.61 -54.50 -17.91
C ALA A 159 8.83 -54.97 -17.11
#